data_AF-A0A416FDR6-F1
#
_entry.id   AF-A0A416FDR6-F1
#
_cell.length_a   1.000
_cell.length_b   1.000
_cell.length_c   1.000
_cell.angle_alpha   90.00
_cell.angle_beta   90.00
_cell.angle_gamma   90.00
#
_symmetry.space_group_name_H-M   'P 1'
#
loop_
_entity.id
_entity.type
_entity.pdbx_description
1 polymer ?
#
loop_
_entity_poly.entity_id
_entity_poly.type
_entity_poly.pdbx_seq_one_letter_code
_entity_poly.pdbx_strand_id
1 'polypeptide(L)'
;MNYVLMSVEDAKKLAKKDAVVLVAVNDLEDPRAVNSFTKKKFLECESMIKEAETVISVCDDFIKQLRCYTERQDNFPDLRLKGKEGVILFRQ
;
A
#
# COMPACT_ATOMS: atom_id res chain seq x y z
N MET A 1 -4.98 -14.08 -4.63
CA MET A 1 -4.79 -12.81 -3.91
C MET A 1 -5.99 -12.59 -3.01
N ASN A 2 -5.78 -12.59 -1.70
CA ASN A 2 -6.81 -12.24 -0.73
C ASN A 2 -6.61 -10.79 -0.29
N TYR A 3 -7.69 -10.03 -0.29
CA TYR A 3 -7.68 -8.64 0.16
C TYR A 3 -8.31 -8.54 1.55
N VAL A 4 -7.58 -7.93 2.47
CA VAL A 4 -8.06 -7.70 3.83
C VAL A 4 -7.99 -6.20 4.09
N LEU A 5 -9.14 -5.59 4.35
CA LEU A 5 -9.21 -4.23 4.87
C LEU A 5 -8.59 -4.24 6.27
N MET A 6 -7.67 -3.31 6.54
CA MET A 6 -7.01 -3.25 7.84
C MET A 6 -6.90 -1.84 8.38
N SER A 7 -6.72 -1.76 9.70
CA SER A 7 -6.46 -0.50 10.37
C SER A 7 -5.01 -0.04 10.12
N VAL A 8 -4.80 1.27 10.23
CA VAL A 8 -3.47 1.90 10.19
C VAL A 8 -2.52 1.28 11.24
N GLU A 9 -3.06 0.95 12.42
CA GLU A 9 -2.26 0.38 13.52
C GLU A 9 -1.84 -1.07 13.26
N ASP A 10 -2.68 -1.86 12.59
CA ASP A 10 -2.31 -3.22 12.18
C ASP A 10 -1.29 -3.20 11.04
N ALA A 11 -1.44 -2.26 10.11
CA ALA A 11 -0.50 -2.07 9.00
C ALA A 11 0.92 -1.80 9.50
N LYS A 12 1.09 -0.95 10.52
CA LYS A 12 2.39 -0.61 11.14
C LYS A 12 3.06 -1.80 11.84
N LYS A 13 2.32 -2.86 12.19
CA LYS A 13 2.86 -4.03 12.89
C LYS A 13 3.34 -5.13 11.93
N LEU A 14 3.14 -4.96 10.61
CA LEU A 14 3.43 -6.00 9.62
C LEU A 14 4.92 -6.28 9.40
N ALA A 15 5.79 -5.32 9.72
CA ALA A 15 7.24 -5.46 9.57
C ALA A 15 8.01 -4.66 10.63
N LYS A 16 9.28 -5.01 10.83
CA LYS A 16 10.20 -4.25 11.68
C LYS A 16 10.47 -2.88 11.03
N LYS A 17 10.69 -1.85 11.86
CA LYS A 17 10.91 -0.46 11.41
C LYS A 17 12.08 -0.32 10.42
N ASP A 18 13.13 -1.12 10.60
CA ASP A 18 14.34 -1.15 9.80
C ASP A 18 14.28 -2.07 8.57
N ALA A 19 13.17 -2.80 8.39
CA ALA A 19 12.99 -3.70 7.25
C ALA A 19 13.02 -2.90 5.94
N VAL A 20 13.76 -3.41 4.96
CA VAL A 20 13.81 -2.84 3.61
C VAL A 20 12.59 -3.32 2.83
N VAL A 21 11.79 -2.36 2.36
CA VAL A 21 10.59 -2.56 1.55
C VAL A 21 10.75 -1.88 0.19
N LEU A 22 9.97 -2.32 -0.78
CA LEU A 22 9.87 -1.67 -2.08
C LEU A 22 8.61 -0.82 -2.11
N VAL A 23 8.73 0.45 -2.49
CA VAL A 23 7.63 1.42 -2.47
C VAL A 23 7.41 2.01 -3.86
N ALA A 24 6.19 1.97 -4.34
CA ALA A 24 5.73 2.69 -5.53
C ALA A 24 4.56 3.61 -5.15
N VAL A 25 4.40 4.74 -5.84
CA VAL A 25 3.25 5.63 -5.69
C VAL A 25 2.64 5.81 -7.05
N ASN A 26 1.41 5.38 -7.23
CA ASN A 26 0.67 5.48 -8.48
C ASN A 26 -0.38 6.59 -8.40
N ASP A 27 -0.50 7.36 -9.46
CA ASP A 27 -1.65 8.23 -9.66
C ASP A 27 -2.73 7.43 -10.36
N LEU A 28 -3.87 7.19 -9.69
CA LEU A 28 -4.94 6.37 -10.24
C LEU A 28 -5.76 7.13 -11.29
N GLU A 29 -5.61 8.45 -11.37
CA GLU A 29 -6.28 9.30 -12.35
C GLU A 29 -5.45 9.52 -13.62
N ASP A 30 -4.14 9.23 -13.59
CA ASP A 30 -3.27 9.19 -14.77
C ASP A 30 -2.69 7.78 -14.99
N PRO A 31 -3.42 6.90 -15.70
CA PRO A 31 -2.98 5.51 -15.94
C PRO A 31 -1.72 5.38 -16.81
N ARG A 32 -1.19 6.49 -17.35
CA ARG A 32 0.08 6.50 -18.11
C ARG A 32 1.29 6.77 -17.22
N ALA A 33 1.08 7.17 -15.97
CA ALA A 33 2.14 7.37 -15.00
C ALA A 33 2.69 6.02 -14.51
N VAL A 34 3.70 5.50 -15.22
CA VAL A 34 4.43 4.30 -14.78
C VAL A 34 5.39 4.70 -13.66
N ASN A 35 5.06 4.30 -12.43
CA ASN A 35 5.90 4.57 -11.28
C ASN A 35 6.74 3.33 -10.94
N SER A 36 8.05 3.54 -10.77
CA SER A 36 8.98 2.47 -10.42
C SER A 36 9.04 2.25 -8.91
N PHE A 37 9.24 1.00 -8.50
CA PHE A 37 9.53 0.68 -7.10
C PHE A 37 10.89 1.26 -6.67
N THR A 38 10.88 1.91 -5.51
CA THR A 38 12.07 2.44 -4.84
C THR A 38 12.29 1.70 -3.53
N LYS A 39 13.56 1.44 -3.17
CA LYS A 39 13.88 0.82 -1.86
C LYS A 39 13.79 1.88 -0.77
N LYS A 40 13.03 1.58 0.28
CA LYS A 40 12.93 2.40 1.50
C LYS A 40 12.94 1.51 2.74
N LYS A 41 13.24 2.08 3.91
CA LYS A 41 12.94 1.43 5.18
C LYS A 41 11.44 1.54 5.46
N PHE A 42 10.89 0.53 6.12
CA PHE A 42 9.47 0.51 6.46
C PHE A 42 9.04 1.71 7.31
N LEU A 43 9.91 2.20 8.21
CA LEU A 43 9.67 3.41 8.99
C LEU A 43 9.46 4.66 8.11
N GLU A 44 10.12 4.75 6.96
CA GLU A 44 9.97 5.87 6.02
C GLU A 44 8.60 5.86 5.31
N CYS A 45 7.83 4.77 5.44
CA CYS A 45 6.49 4.65 4.88
C CYS A 45 5.40 5.05 5.89
N GLU A 46 5.75 5.45 7.12
CA GLU A 46 4.77 5.72 8.17
C GLU A 46 3.81 6.87 7.81
N SER A 47 4.30 7.91 7.13
CA SER A 47 3.44 9.01 6.64
C SER A 47 2.43 8.50 5.62
N MET A 48 2.88 7.71 4.63
CA MET A 48 2.02 7.10 3.62
C MET A 48 0.90 6.25 4.22
N ILE A 49 1.19 5.49 5.29
CA ILE A 49 0.18 4.66 5.97
C ILE A 49 -0.79 5.53 6.78
N LYS A 50 -0.30 6.61 7.42
CA LYS A 50 -1.14 7.52 8.24
C LYS A 50 -2.04 8.43 7.40
N GLU A 51 -1.55 8.87 6.24
CA GLU A 51 -2.29 9.73 5.31
C GLU A 51 -3.31 8.96 4.48
N ALA A 52 -3.26 7.62 4.51
CA ALA A 52 -4.21 6.79 3.80
C ALA A 52 -5.58 6.79 4.47
N GLU A 53 -6.62 7.10 3.70
CA GLU A 53 -8.01 6.92 4.12
C GLU A 53 -8.42 5.44 4.04
N THR A 54 -7.83 4.68 3.13
CA THR A 54 -8.08 3.23 2.98
C THR A 54 -6.76 2.47 2.92
N VAL A 55 -6.62 1.45 3.76
CA VAL A 55 -5.46 0.55 3.77
C VAL A 55 -5.92 -0.88 3.51
N ILE A 56 -5.33 -1.50 2.49
CA ILE A 56 -5.62 -2.86 2.08
C ILE A 56 -4.34 -3.67 2.17
N SER A 57 -4.40 -4.82 2.86
CA SER A 57 -3.36 -5.84 2.76
C SER A 57 -3.71 -6.81 1.66
N VAL A 58 -2.78 -7.01 0.74
CA VAL A 58 -2.85 -8.05 -0.28
C VAL A 58 -1.81 -9.09 0.08
N CYS A 59 -2.29 -10.29 0.39
CA CYS A 59 -1.46 -11.41 0.74
C CYS A 59 -1.79 -12.59 -0.16
N ASP A 60 -0.77 -13.16 -0.77
CA ASP A 60 -0.77 -14.50 -1.33
C ASP A 60 0.54 -15.23 -0.96
N ASP A 61 0.72 -16.45 -1.46
CA ASP A 61 1.85 -17.30 -1.10
C ASP A 61 3.22 -16.70 -1.49
N PHE A 62 3.25 -15.76 -2.44
CA PHE A 62 4.47 -15.19 -3.02
C PHE A 62 4.65 -13.71 -2.71
N ILE A 63 3.55 -12.99 -2.45
CA ILE A 63 3.50 -11.54 -2.36
C ILE A 63 2.80 -11.13 -1.07
N LYS A 64 3.50 -10.34 -0.26
CA LYS A 64 2.92 -9.60 0.85
C LYS A 64 3.09 -8.12 0.55
N GLN A 65 1.99 -7.39 0.40
CA GLN A 65 2.00 -5.96 0.12
C GLN A 65 0.88 -5.22 0.85
N LEU A 66 1.14 -3.96 1.17
CA LEU A 66 0.12 -2.99 1.56
C LEU A 66 -0.17 -2.07 0.39
N ARG A 67 -1.44 -1.74 0.22
CA ARG A 67 -1.92 -0.69 -0.66
C ARG A 67 -2.58 0.38 0.20
N CYS A 68 -2.03 1.59 0.13
CA CYS A 68 -2.41 2.77 0.91
C CYS A 68 -3.03 3.78 -0.05
N TYR A 69 -4.31 4.07 0.10
CA TYR A 69 -5.03 4.99 -0.78
C TYR A 69 -5.28 6.30 -0.06
N THR A 70 -5.00 7.42 -0.72
CA THR A 70 -5.27 8.76 -0.18
C THR A 70 -6.75 9.08 -0.09
N GLU A 71 -7.59 8.31 -0.77
CA GLU A 71 -9.05 8.47 -0.77
C GLU A 71 -9.75 7.18 -0.37
N ARG A 72 -10.94 7.34 0.22
CA ARG A 72 -11.86 6.24 0.47
C ARG A 72 -12.22 5.54 -0.83
N GLN A 73 -11.91 4.24 -0.89
CA GLN A 73 -12.25 3.42 -2.04
C GLN A 73 -13.66 2.84 -1.86
N ASP A 74 -14.57 3.19 -2.77
CA ASP A 74 -15.95 2.69 -2.78
C ASP A 74 -16.00 1.31 -3.48
N ASN A 75 -16.79 0.38 -2.94
CA ASN A 75 -17.09 -0.96 -3.46
C ASN A 75 -15.91 -1.96 -3.52
N PHE A 76 -15.80 -2.80 -2.49
CA PHE A 76 -14.88 -3.93 -2.48
C PHE A 76 -15.54 -5.18 -3.08
N PRO A 77 -14.90 -5.96 -3.99
CA PRO A 77 -13.53 -5.84 -4.52
C PRO A 77 -13.40 -5.01 -5.82
N ASP A 78 -14.51 -4.54 -6.41
CA ASP A 78 -14.53 -3.70 -7.61
C ASP A 78 -14.17 -2.24 -7.28
N LEU A 79 -12.94 -2.05 -6.79
CA LEU A 79 -12.43 -0.75 -6.37
C LEU A 79 -12.53 0.24 -7.53
N ARG A 80 -13.34 1.28 -7.34
CA ARG A 80 -13.24 2.46 -8.19
C ARG A 80 -12.02 3.26 -7.74
N LEU A 81 -10.89 2.92 -8.34
CA LEU A 81 -9.59 3.51 -8.05
C LEU A 81 -9.64 5.03 -8.26
N LYS A 82 -9.51 5.78 -7.16
CA LYS A 82 -9.47 7.26 -7.12
C LYS A 82 -8.29 7.74 -6.28
N GLY A 83 -7.78 8.91 -6.61
CA GLY A 83 -6.68 9.55 -5.91
C GLY A 83 -5.34 8.85 -6.17
N LYS A 84 -4.50 8.77 -5.13
CA LYS A 84 -3.17 8.16 -5.21
C LYS A 84 -3.12 6.85 -4.45
N GLU A 85 -2.39 5.89 -5.00
CA GLU A 85 -2.10 4.59 -4.39
C GLU A 85 -0.61 4.51 -4.04
N GLY A 86 -0.28 4.38 -2.76
CA GLY A 86 1.02 3.91 -2.31
C GLY A 86 1.04 2.39 -2.18
N VAL A 87 1.97 1.73 -2.86
CA VAL A 87 2.18 0.27 -2.75
C VAL A 87 3.47 0.02 -1.96
N ILE A 88 3.36 -0.66 -0.82
CA ILE A 88 4.50 -1.11 -0.01
C ILE A 88 4.60 -2.63 -0.14
N LEU A 89 5.60 -3.09 -0.87
CA LEU A 89 5.88 -4.50 -1.07
C LEU A 89 6.94 -4.97 -0.07
N PHE A 90 6.59 -5.99 0.72
CA PHE A 90 7.50 -6.63 1.66
C PHE A 90 8.30 -7.70 0.95
N ARG A 91 9.62 -7.68 1.15
CA ARG A 91 10.49 -8.76 0.71
C ARG A 91 10.35 -9.92 1.69
N GLN A 92 9.99 -11.12 1.20
CA GLN A 92 10.07 -12.35 1.98
C GLN A 92 11.52 -12.68 2.32
#